data_AF-E3NWG6-F1
#
_entry.id   AF-E3NWG6-F1
#
_cell.length_a   1.000
_cell.length_b   1.000
_cell.length_c   1.000
_cell.angle_alpha   90.00
_cell.angle_beta   90.00
_cell.angle_gamma   90.00
#
_symmetry.space_group_name_H-M   'P 1'
#
loop_
_entity.id
_entity.type
_entity.pdbx_description
1 polymer ?
#
loop_
_entity_poly.entity_id
_entity_poly.type
_entity_poly.pdbx_seq_one_letter_code
_entity_poly.pdbx_strand_id
1 'polypeptide(L)'
;MMASSFIIFTMTAGFGLLESGRVSSKDEVNCMVKNVFDVIFGGEFLFDWNQKRAIEIEFVGLAYWMFGYGLTFGDSKHQLGRFFGFGDFFFDPERVSDDDSTDEKGISYSLFIFQMSFATTTSTIVSAGMSERIHLKSHYFISFAITLVHSIAGHWVWDQEGIFRTMGVVDSAGCSAVHLVGGISGLVAILYLTPRRNRFPKN
;
A
#
# COMPACT_ATOMS: atom_id res chain seq x y z
N MET A 1 -15.96 8.67 4.86
CA MET A 1 -14.77 8.05 4.22
C MET A 1 -13.54 8.91 4.43
N MET A 2 -13.52 10.17 3.96
CA MET A 2 -12.36 11.07 4.15
C MET A 2 -11.80 11.17 5.57
N ALA A 3 -12.66 11.37 6.58
CA ALA A 3 -12.22 11.42 7.98
C ALA A 3 -11.60 10.09 8.44
N SER A 4 -12.18 8.95 8.02
CA SER A 4 -11.64 7.62 8.29
C SER A 4 -10.28 7.41 7.62
N SER A 5 -10.13 7.84 6.37
CA SER A 5 -8.85 7.79 5.66
C SER A 5 -7.77 8.56 6.42
N PHE A 6 -8.06 9.78 6.87
CA PHE A 6 -7.12 10.58 7.66
C PHE A 6 -6.67 9.87 8.95
N ILE A 7 -7.60 9.20 9.64
CA ILE A 7 -7.28 8.38 10.81
C ILE A 7 -6.36 7.22 10.43
N ILE A 8 -6.61 6.53 9.31
CA ILE A 8 -5.76 5.43 8.83
C ILE A 8 -4.35 5.95 8.47
N PHE A 9 -4.23 7.10 7.81
CA PHE A 9 -2.93 7.74 7.58
C PHE A 9 -2.25 8.26 8.85
N THR A 10 -2.97 8.38 9.97
CA THR A 10 -2.34 8.64 11.26
C THR A 10 -1.77 7.35 11.87
N MET A 11 -2.33 6.18 11.52
CA MET A 11 -1.85 4.88 12.02
C MET A 11 -0.43 4.57 11.54
N THR A 12 -0.06 5.01 10.34
CA THR A 12 1.29 4.86 9.78
C THR A 12 2.34 5.62 10.57
N ALA A 13 2.02 6.81 11.11
CA ALA A 13 2.87 7.47 12.10
C ALA A 13 3.00 6.63 13.38
N GLY A 14 1.92 5.98 13.81
CA GLY A 14 1.92 5.01 14.91
C GLY A 14 2.81 3.80 14.65
N PHE A 15 2.77 3.23 13.44
CA PHE A 15 3.67 2.15 13.01
C PHE A 15 5.12 2.60 13.02
N GLY A 16 5.41 3.81 12.53
CA GLY A 16 6.72 4.44 12.67
C GLY A 16 7.18 4.41 14.13
N LEU A 17 6.42 5.01 15.05
CA LEU A 17 6.80 5.03 16.47
C LEU A 17 7.02 3.62 17.06
N LEU A 18 6.19 2.65 16.70
CA LEU A 18 6.32 1.25 17.16
C LEU A 18 7.55 0.55 16.58
N GLU A 19 7.91 0.82 15.33
CA GLU A 19 9.09 0.26 14.69
C GLU A 19 10.38 0.89 15.24
N SER A 20 10.41 2.22 15.40
CA SER A 20 11.53 2.94 16.02
C SER A 20 11.87 2.35 17.39
N GLY A 21 10.86 2.08 18.22
CA GLY A 21 11.05 1.46 19.53
C GLY A 21 11.60 0.03 19.51
N ARG A 22 11.62 -0.66 18.35
CA ARG A 22 12.08 -2.05 18.20
C ARG A 22 13.34 -2.21 17.35
N VAL A 23 13.90 -1.10 16.88
CA VAL A 23 15.18 -1.08 16.17
C VAL A 23 16.28 -0.49 17.05
N SER A 24 17.53 -0.74 16.69
CA SER A 24 18.69 -0.14 17.32
C SER A 24 18.71 1.37 17.05
N SER A 25 19.27 2.13 17.97
CA SER A 25 19.42 3.59 17.84
C SER A 25 20.21 4.04 16.60
N LYS A 26 20.95 3.13 15.97
CA LYS A 26 21.68 3.40 14.72
C LYS A 26 20.77 3.41 13.49
N ASP A 27 19.66 2.69 13.54
CA ASP A 27 18.73 2.51 12.43
C ASP A 27 17.37 3.20 12.63
N GLU A 28 17.14 3.83 13.80
CA GLU A 28 15.88 4.52 14.14
C GLU A 28 15.49 5.60 13.11
N VAL A 29 16.46 6.42 12.68
CA VAL A 29 16.22 7.50 11.70
C VAL A 29 15.82 6.92 10.36
N ASN A 30 16.53 5.90 9.89
CA ASN A 30 16.20 5.21 8.64
C ASN A 30 14.82 4.55 8.70
N CYS A 31 14.41 4.07 9.88
CA CYS A 31 13.09 3.52 10.11
C CYS A 31 11.98 4.59 10.05
N MET A 32 12.23 5.78 10.61
CA MET A 32 11.23 6.86 10.62
C MET A 32 11.06 7.46 9.24
N VAL A 33 12.17 7.63 8.54
CA VAL A 33 12.19 8.11 7.17
C VAL A 33 11.34 7.20 6.27
N LYS A 34 11.48 5.87 6.36
CA LYS A 34 10.65 4.91 5.58
C LYS A 34 9.15 5.08 5.83
N ASN A 35 8.74 5.17 7.09
CA ASN A 35 7.33 5.31 7.45
C ASN A 35 6.74 6.65 6.99
N VAL A 36 7.51 7.73 7.03
CA VAL A 36 7.09 9.02 6.48
C VAL A 36 6.93 8.91 4.96
N PHE A 37 7.87 8.26 4.26
CA PHE A 37 7.80 8.11 2.81
C PHE A 37 6.68 7.18 2.32
N ASP A 38 6.26 6.20 3.13
CA ASP A 38 5.10 5.37 2.80
C ASP A 38 3.77 6.17 2.83
N VAL A 39 3.72 7.29 3.55
CA VAL A 39 2.48 8.07 3.85
C VAL A 39 2.31 9.30 2.99
N ILE A 40 3.41 9.92 2.54
CA ILE A 40 3.33 11.16 1.77
C ILE A 40 2.61 10.85 0.46
N PHE A 41 1.41 11.42 0.39
CA PHE A 41 0.56 11.45 -0.78
C PHE A 41 1.04 12.49 -1.78
N GLY A 42 1.01 12.10 -3.05
CA GLY A 42 0.83 12.96 -4.22
C GLY A 42 1.35 14.38 -4.11
N GLY A 43 2.64 14.58 -4.35
CA GLY A 43 3.27 15.87 -4.58
C GLY A 43 4.07 15.85 -5.88
N GLU A 44 3.77 16.78 -6.78
CA GLU A 44 4.29 16.87 -8.15
C GLU A 44 5.77 16.50 -8.34
N PHE A 45 6.02 15.78 -9.43
CA PHE A 45 7.32 15.57 -10.06
C PHE A 45 7.89 16.93 -10.55
N LEU A 46 8.60 17.64 -9.67
CA LEU A 46 9.56 18.67 -10.10
C LEU A 46 10.96 18.11 -9.92
N PHE A 47 11.43 17.47 -10.99
CA PHE A 47 12.80 17.02 -11.15
C PHE A 47 13.72 18.24 -11.32
N ASP A 48 14.22 18.81 -10.22
CA ASP A 48 15.33 19.75 -10.29
C ASP A 48 16.63 18.97 -10.58
N TRP A 49 17.08 19.02 -11.84
CA TRP A 49 18.31 18.38 -12.32
C TRP A 49 19.58 18.92 -11.62
N ASN A 50 19.49 20.06 -10.91
CA ASN A 50 20.65 20.79 -10.41
C ASN A 50 20.93 20.57 -8.91
N GLN A 51 19.92 20.17 -8.14
CA GLN A 51 20.06 19.93 -6.71
C GLN A 51 20.06 18.42 -6.45
N LYS A 52 21.23 17.81 -6.23
CA LYS A 52 21.44 16.38 -5.88
C LYS A 52 20.80 15.99 -4.53
N ARG A 53 19.53 16.30 -4.35
CA ARG A 53 18.66 15.88 -3.27
C ARG A 53 17.57 15.07 -3.94
N ALA A 54 17.65 13.76 -3.81
CA ALA A 54 16.56 12.89 -4.19
C ALA A 54 15.36 13.28 -3.32
N ILE A 55 14.43 14.06 -3.88
CA ILE A 55 13.07 14.13 -3.39
C ILE A 55 12.52 12.74 -3.70
N GLU A 56 12.38 11.92 -2.66
CA GLU A 56 12.10 10.50 -2.83
C GLU A 56 10.68 10.32 -3.36
N ILE A 57 10.60 9.58 -4.46
CA ILE A 57 9.40 9.26 -5.20
C ILE A 57 8.42 8.52 -4.27
N GLU A 58 7.16 8.94 -4.32
CA GLU A 58 6.05 8.44 -3.50
C GLU A 58 5.53 7.10 -4.05
N PHE A 59 6.16 5.98 -3.69
CA PHE A 59 5.93 4.72 -4.42
C PHE A 59 4.57 4.06 -4.18
N VAL A 60 4.03 4.02 -2.95
CA VAL A 60 2.78 3.27 -2.70
C VAL A 60 1.58 4.00 -3.26
N GLY A 61 1.42 5.29 -2.95
CA GLY A 61 0.31 6.10 -3.44
C GLY A 61 0.29 6.19 -4.97
N LEU A 62 1.46 6.42 -5.59
CA LEU A 62 1.60 6.42 -7.05
C LEU A 62 1.37 5.03 -7.65
N ALA A 63 1.91 3.96 -7.07
CA ALA A 63 1.65 2.59 -7.55
C ALA A 63 0.16 2.25 -7.45
N TYR A 64 -0.50 2.69 -6.38
CA TYR A 64 -1.92 2.45 -6.19
C TYR A 64 -2.76 3.28 -7.18
N TRP A 65 -2.38 4.52 -7.42
CA TRP A 65 -3.00 5.35 -8.45
C TRP A 65 -2.84 4.78 -9.87
N MET A 66 -1.61 4.41 -10.24
CA MET A 66 -1.29 3.90 -11.58
C MET A 66 -1.91 2.54 -11.85
N PHE A 67 -1.73 1.59 -10.92
CA PHE A 67 -2.08 0.19 -11.12
C PHE A 67 -3.03 -0.34 -10.06
N GLY A 68 -2.81 0.04 -8.79
CA GLY A 68 -3.46 -0.64 -7.69
C GLY A 68 -4.98 -0.49 -7.66
N TYR A 69 -5.53 0.69 -7.93
CA TYR A 69 -6.97 0.89 -7.97
C TYR A 69 -7.61 0.09 -9.10
N GLY A 70 -7.02 0.14 -10.31
CA GLY A 70 -7.49 -0.62 -11.46
C GLY A 70 -7.42 -2.14 -11.26
N LEU A 71 -6.40 -2.63 -10.56
CA LEU A 71 -6.29 -4.05 -10.20
C LEU A 71 -7.29 -4.48 -9.12
N THR A 72 -7.69 -3.57 -8.23
CA THR A 72 -8.67 -3.86 -7.16
C THR A 72 -10.12 -3.75 -7.65
N PHE A 73 -10.47 -2.65 -8.33
CA PHE A 73 -11.86 -2.25 -8.65
C PHE A 73 -12.08 -1.91 -10.13
N GLY A 74 -11.09 -2.15 -11.01
CA GLY A 74 -11.25 -1.90 -12.44
C GLY A 74 -12.26 -2.84 -13.10
N ASP A 75 -12.60 -2.55 -14.35
CA ASP A 75 -13.60 -3.29 -15.12
C ASP A 75 -13.33 -4.82 -15.09
N SER A 76 -14.34 -5.57 -14.64
CA SER A 76 -14.25 -7.01 -14.39
C SER A 76 -15.10 -7.84 -15.36
N LYS A 77 -15.65 -7.23 -16.42
CA LYS A 77 -16.54 -7.83 -17.45
C LYS A 77 -16.10 -9.15 -18.13
N HIS A 78 -14.91 -9.68 -17.88
CA HIS A 78 -14.41 -10.94 -18.41
C HIS A 78 -14.37 -12.05 -17.35
N GLN A 79 -14.34 -13.33 -17.74
CA GLN A 79 -14.24 -14.46 -16.79
C GLN A 79 -13.00 -14.44 -15.87
N LEU A 80 -11.98 -13.64 -16.23
CA LEU A 80 -10.79 -13.39 -15.41
C LEU A 80 -11.02 -12.36 -14.28
N GLY A 81 -12.11 -11.58 -14.35
CA GLY A 81 -12.55 -10.59 -13.36
C GLY A 81 -12.99 -11.17 -12.02
N ARG A 82 -12.82 -12.48 -11.81
CA ARG A 82 -12.90 -13.11 -10.48
C ARG A 82 -11.59 -13.01 -9.69
N PHE A 83 -10.47 -12.92 -10.40
CA PHE A 83 -9.13 -13.00 -9.80
C PHE A 83 -8.41 -11.66 -9.75
N PHE A 84 -8.66 -10.75 -10.68
CA PHE A 84 -8.12 -9.40 -10.65
C PHE A 84 -9.00 -8.48 -11.49
N GLY A 85 -9.13 -7.22 -11.07
CA GLY A 85 -9.72 -6.17 -11.88
C GLY A 85 -8.75 -5.78 -13.00
N PHE A 86 -9.28 -5.35 -14.14
CA PHE A 86 -8.44 -4.90 -15.25
C PHE A 86 -9.08 -3.74 -15.99
N GLY A 87 -8.56 -2.55 -15.74
CA GLY A 87 -9.12 -1.31 -16.29
C GLY A 87 -8.84 -0.15 -15.34
N ASP A 88 -9.25 1.06 -15.73
CA ASP A 88 -9.20 2.26 -14.87
C ASP A 88 -7.85 2.54 -14.21
N PHE A 89 -6.78 2.11 -14.90
CA PHE A 89 -5.41 2.49 -14.56
C PHE A 89 -5.27 4.01 -14.59
N PHE A 90 -4.36 4.55 -13.78
CA PHE A 90 -4.21 5.98 -13.55
C PHE A 90 -5.54 6.59 -13.08
N PHE A 91 -6.04 6.14 -11.92
CA PHE A 91 -7.40 6.44 -11.45
C PHE A 91 -7.81 7.90 -11.73
N ASP A 92 -8.86 8.04 -12.52
CA ASP A 92 -9.41 9.32 -12.94
C ASP A 92 -10.94 9.17 -13.07
N PRO A 93 -11.70 9.66 -12.09
CA PRO A 93 -13.16 9.58 -12.12
C PRO A 93 -13.77 10.47 -13.20
N GLU A 94 -13.03 11.40 -13.83
CA GLU A 94 -13.54 12.23 -14.93
C GLU A 94 -13.65 11.45 -16.25
N ARG A 95 -13.03 10.27 -16.34
CA ARG A 95 -12.97 9.47 -17.57
C ARG A 95 -14.24 8.66 -17.85
N VAL A 96 -15.07 8.40 -16.84
CA VAL A 96 -16.20 7.46 -16.93
C VAL A 96 -17.42 8.12 -17.57
N SER A 97 -17.75 9.35 -17.19
CA SER A 97 -18.82 10.12 -17.81
C SER A 97 -18.68 11.63 -17.52
N ASP A 98 -18.93 12.48 -18.53
CA ASP A 98 -19.01 13.94 -18.34
C ASP A 98 -20.30 14.37 -17.61
N ASP A 99 -21.28 13.46 -17.50
CA ASP A 99 -22.63 13.71 -16.97
C ASP A 99 -22.76 13.32 -15.48
N ASP A 100 -21.72 12.73 -14.88
CA ASP A 100 -21.69 12.42 -13.45
C ASP A 100 -21.74 13.72 -12.63
N SER A 101 -22.60 13.69 -11.60
CA SER A 101 -22.75 14.82 -10.68
C SER A 101 -21.46 15.08 -9.89
N THR A 102 -21.24 16.33 -9.47
CA THR A 102 -20.09 16.70 -8.62
C THR A 102 -20.01 15.83 -7.35
N ASP A 103 -21.15 15.41 -6.82
CA ASP A 103 -21.23 14.58 -5.63
C ASP A 103 -20.72 13.14 -5.87
N GLU A 104 -21.04 12.53 -7.00
CA GLU A 104 -20.56 11.19 -7.38
C GLU A 104 -19.04 11.17 -7.59
N LYS A 105 -18.50 12.23 -8.21
CA LYS A 105 -17.05 12.42 -8.36
C LYS A 105 -16.38 12.54 -6.99
N GLY A 106 -16.96 13.33 -6.09
CA GLY A 106 -16.49 13.49 -4.71
C GLY A 106 -16.46 12.16 -3.93
N ILE A 107 -17.49 11.33 -4.09
CA ILE A 107 -17.55 9.99 -3.48
C ILE A 107 -16.41 9.11 -4.02
N SER A 108 -16.19 9.10 -5.34
CA SER A 108 -15.16 8.30 -6.01
C SER A 108 -13.76 8.67 -5.53
N TYR A 109 -13.43 9.97 -5.43
CA TYR A 109 -12.18 10.43 -4.83
C TYR A 109 -12.04 10.00 -3.37
N SER A 110 -13.12 10.07 -2.59
CA SER A 110 -13.08 9.69 -1.18
C SER A 110 -12.85 8.19 -0.98
N LEU A 111 -13.43 7.35 -1.85
CA LEU A 111 -13.22 5.90 -1.90
C LEU A 111 -11.78 5.57 -2.30
N PHE A 112 -11.27 6.23 -3.34
CA PHE A 112 -9.90 6.06 -3.79
C PHE A 112 -8.89 6.34 -2.66
N ILE A 113 -9.02 7.49 -1.99
CA ILE A 113 -8.14 7.87 -0.86
C ILE A 113 -8.29 6.88 0.30
N PHE A 114 -9.50 6.41 0.58
CA PHE A 114 -9.75 5.40 1.60
C PHE A 114 -9.06 4.06 1.28
N GLN A 115 -9.13 3.60 0.04
CA GLN A 115 -8.51 2.35 -0.38
C GLN A 115 -6.97 2.45 -0.48
N MET A 116 -6.47 3.60 -0.94
CA MET A 116 -5.04 3.89 -0.91
C MET A 116 -4.48 3.81 0.52
N SER A 117 -5.25 4.25 1.53
CA SER A 117 -4.82 4.17 2.93
C SER A 117 -4.60 2.72 3.42
N PHE A 118 -5.39 1.77 2.92
CA PHE A 118 -5.21 0.35 3.22
C PHE A 118 -4.03 -0.26 2.49
N ALA A 119 -3.78 0.15 1.24
CA ALA A 119 -2.58 -0.25 0.50
C ALA A 119 -1.31 0.22 1.22
N THR A 120 -1.26 1.48 1.66
CA THR A 120 -0.19 2.02 2.50
C THR A 120 -0.02 1.21 3.79
N THR A 121 -1.11 0.95 4.50
CA THR A 121 -1.06 0.14 5.74
C THR A 121 -0.45 -1.24 5.49
N THR A 122 -0.81 -1.90 4.38
CA THR A 122 -0.26 -3.21 4.00
C THR A 122 1.25 -3.15 3.77
N SER A 123 1.71 -2.14 3.02
CA SER A 123 3.15 -1.89 2.79
C SER A 123 3.91 -1.68 4.09
N THR A 124 3.36 -0.87 5.01
CA THR A 124 3.98 -0.58 6.31
C THR A 124 4.11 -1.84 7.18
N ILE A 125 3.12 -2.74 7.17
CA ILE A 125 3.23 -4.03 7.88
C ILE A 125 4.42 -4.84 7.38
N VAL A 126 4.64 -4.88 6.06
CA VAL A 126 5.77 -5.59 5.45
C VAL A 126 7.10 -4.91 5.80
N SER A 127 7.14 -3.58 5.74
CA SER A 127 8.33 -2.77 6.04
C SER A 127 8.82 -2.99 7.48
N ALA A 128 7.89 -3.04 8.45
CA ALA A 128 8.15 -3.35 9.85
C ALA A 128 8.84 -4.71 10.05
N GLY A 129 8.45 -5.71 9.25
CA GLY A 129 9.07 -7.03 9.27
C GLY A 129 10.53 -6.99 8.80
N MET A 130 10.83 -6.11 7.86
CA MET A 130 12.11 -6.00 7.16
C MET A 130 13.07 -4.99 7.80
N SER A 131 12.68 -4.32 8.89
CA SER A 131 13.48 -3.30 9.58
C SER A 131 14.90 -3.80 9.91
N GLU A 132 15.86 -2.86 9.84
CA GLU A 132 17.32 -3.04 10.01
C GLU A 132 18.05 -3.87 8.93
N ARG A 133 17.33 -4.48 7.98
CA ARG A 133 17.92 -5.44 7.01
C ARG A 133 17.79 -5.01 5.55
N ILE A 134 17.11 -3.90 5.28
CA ILE A 134 16.91 -3.39 3.92
C ILE A 134 17.40 -1.96 3.76
N HIS A 135 18.08 -1.74 2.64
CA HIS A 135 18.40 -0.41 2.16
C HIS A 135 17.13 0.31 1.71
N LEU A 136 17.10 1.63 1.91
CA LEU A 136 15.97 2.48 1.54
C LEU A 136 15.58 2.37 0.06
N LYS A 137 16.57 2.25 -0.84
CA LYS A 137 16.32 2.06 -2.29
C LYS A 137 15.58 0.75 -2.60
N SER A 138 15.91 -0.33 -1.89
CA SER A 138 15.25 -1.62 -2.08
C SER A 138 13.83 -1.62 -1.52
N HIS A 139 13.61 -0.85 -0.44
CA HIS A 139 12.30 -0.67 0.18
C HIS A 139 11.27 -0.20 -0.85
N TYR A 140 11.58 0.82 -1.67
CA TYR A 140 10.65 1.32 -2.68
C TYR A 140 10.16 0.27 -3.68
N PHE A 141 11.07 -0.56 -4.19
CA PHE A 141 10.72 -1.61 -5.14
C PHE A 141 9.84 -2.68 -4.49
N ILE A 142 10.14 -3.02 -3.25
CA ILE A 142 9.34 -3.95 -2.46
C ILE A 142 7.97 -3.36 -2.19
N SER A 143 7.87 -2.11 -1.75
CA SER A 143 6.60 -1.41 -1.51
C SER A 143 5.73 -1.39 -2.78
N PHE A 144 6.31 -1.09 -3.95
CA PHE A 144 5.61 -1.18 -5.23
C PHE A 144 5.03 -2.59 -5.48
N ALA A 145 5.85 -3.63 -5.30
CA ALA A 145 5.41 -5.01 -5.48
C ALA A 145 4.32 -5.41 -4.48
N ILE A 146 4.43 -4.98 -3.21
CA ILE A 146 3.41 -5.22 -2.18
C ILE A 146 2.10 -4.51 -2.52
N THR A 147 2.13 -3.32 -3.10
CA THR A 147 0.91 -2.65 -3.58
C THR A 147 0.17 -3.50 -4.61
N LEU A 148 0.88 -4.14 -5.55
CA LEU A 148 0.25 -5.03 -6.54
C LEU A 148 -0.34 -6.28 -5.89
N VAL A 149 0.39 -6.89 -4.95
CA VAL A 149 -0.08 -8.06 -4.20
C VAL A 149 -1.32 -7.71 -3.37
N HIS A 150 -1.30 -6.55 -2.70
CA HIS A 150 -2.43 -6.02 -1.96
C HIS A 150 -3.64 -5.81 -2.86
N SER A 151 -3.48 -5.20 -4.04
CA SER A 151 -4.59 -4.93 -4.96
C SER A 151 -5.26 -6.20 -5.47
N ILE A 152 -4.49 -7.23 -5.83
CA ILE A 152 -5.04 -8.53 -6.24
C ILE A 152 -5.82 -9.17 -5.08
N ALA A 153 -5.27 -9.17 -3.88
CA ALA A 153 -5.95 -9.73 -2.71
C ALA A 153 -7.20 -8.93 -2.33
N GLY A 154 -7.15 -7.60 -2.44
CA GLY A 154 -8.27 -6.69 -2.23
C GLY A 154 -9.40 -6.97 -3.21
N HIS A 155 -9.08 -7.20 -4.49
CA HIS A 155 -10.07 -7.57 -5.50
C HIS A 155 -10.85 -8.83 -5.09
N TRP A 156 -10.15 -9.86 -4.58
CA TRP A 156 -10.82 -11.12 -4.20
C TRP A 156 -11.92 -10.96 -3.15
N VAL A 157 -11.78 -10.02 -2.22
CA VAL A 157 -12.69 -9.87 -1.06
C VAL A 157 -13.57 -8.63 -1.10
N TRP A 158 -13.14 -7.55 -1.75
CA TRP A 158 -13.85 -6.27 -1.73
C TRP A 158 -14.62 -5.98 -3.01
N ASP A 159 -14.11 -6.43 -4.15
CA ASP A 159 -14.81 -6.27 -5.42
C ASP A 159 -16.06 -7.17 -5.46
N GLN A 160 -17.10 -6.72 -6.16
CA GLN A 160 -18.37 -7.46 -6.26
C GLN A 160 -18.20 -8.78 -7.01
N GLU A 161 -17.29 -8.83 -7.99
CA GLU A 161 -16.99 -10.00 -8.81
C GLU A 161 -15.85 -10.86 -8.23
N GLY A 162 -15.17 -10.37 -7.19
CA GLY A 162 -14.09 -11.06 -6.50
C GLY A 162 -14.44 -12.49 -6.07
N ILE A 163 -13.51 -13.42 -6.28
CA ILE A 163 -13.74 -14.86 -6.03
C ILE A 163 -14.20 -15.16 -4.59
N PHE A 164 -13.63 -14.52 -3.58
CA PHE A 164 -14.02 -14.75 -2.20
C PHE A 164 -15.29 -13.99 -1.82
N ARG A 165 -15.48 -12.79 -2.38
CA ARG A 165 -16.72 -12.03 -2.17
C ARG A 165 -17.94 -12.78 -2.73
N THR A 166 -17.82 -13.37 -3.92
CA THR A 166 -18.88 -14.18 -4.54
C THR A 166 -19.14 -15.50 -3.80
N MET A 167 -18.17 -16.01 -3.04
CA MET A 167 -18.35 -17.15 -2.13
C MET A 167 -18.99 -16.76 -0.78
N GLY A 168 -19.22 -15.47 -0.52
CA GLY A 168 -19.83 -14.98 0.72
C GLY A 168 -18.83 -14.67 1.85
N VAL A 169 -17.53 -14.59 1.55
CA VAL A 169 -16.53 -14.12 2.52
C VAL A 169 -16.77 -12.63 2.81
N VAL A 170 -16.74 -12.28 4.09
CA VAL A 170 -16.92 -10.91 4.56
C VAL A 170 -15.65 -10.41 5.21
N ASP A 171 -15.01 -9.42 4.59
CA ASP A 171 -13.91 -8.66 5.17
C ASP A 171 -14.19 -7.16 5.03
N SER A 172 -14.75 -6.56 6.07
CA SER A 172 -15.20 -5.16 6.04
C SER A 172 -14.08 -4.14 6.21
N ALA A 173 -12.97 -4.51 6.85
CA ALA A 173 -11.94 -3.56 7.30
C ALA A 173 -10.50 -3.99 6.95
N GLY A 174 -10.33 -5.09 6.21
CA GLY A 174 -9.02 -5.56 5.75
C GLY A 174 -8.31 -6.52 6.69
N CYS A 175 -9.02 -7.30 7.50
CA CYS A 175 -8.36 -8.33 8.32
C CYS A 175 -7.60 -9.34 7.44
N SER A 176 -8.13 -9.63 6.25
CA SER A 176 -7.50 -10.49 5.26
C SER A 176 -6.65 -9.67 4.26
N ALA A 177 -7.26 -8.77 3.48
CA ALA A 177 -6.58 -8.06 2.39
C ALA A 177 -5.43 -7.12 2.84
N VAL A 178 -5.44 -6.67 4.11
CA VAL A 178 -4.40 -5.80 4.68
C VAL A 178 -3.53 -6.58 5.66
N HIS A 179 -4.11 -7.04 6.77
CA HIS A 179 -3.32 -7.59 7.87
C HIS A 179 -2.75 -8.98 7.58
N LEU A 180 -3.55 -9.90 7.04
CA LEU A 180 -3.07 -11.24 6.68
C LEU A 180 -2.09 -11.17 5.51
N VAL A 181 -2.42 -10.44 4.44
CA VAL A 181 -1.55 -10.26 3.27
C VAL A 181 -0.23 -9.60 3.65
N GLY A 182 -0.27 -8.50 4.41
CA GLY A 182 0.92 -7.82 4.91
C GLY A 182 1.73 -8.71 5.85
N GLY A 183 1.07 -9.43 6.75
CA GLY A 183 1.72 -10.34 7.69
C GLY A 183 2.44 -11.51 7.01
N ILE A 184 1.79 -12.17 6.05
CA ILE A 184 2.39 -13.28 5.29
C ILE A 184 3.51 -12.75 4.39
N SER A 185 3.31 -11.62 3.71
CA SER A 185 4.36 -11.02 2.85
C SER A 185 5.59 -10.63 3.68
N GLY A 186 5.38 -10.03 4.85
CA GLY A 186 6.44 -9.73 5.81
C GLY A 186 7.15 -10.99 6.32
N LEU A 187 6.40 -12.06 6.61
CA LEU A 187 6.98 -13.35 7.01
C LEU A 187 7.88 -13.93 5.91
N VAL A 188 7.39 -13.97 4.66
CA VAL A 188 8.17 -14.43 3.51
C VAL A 188 9.43 -13.59 3.34
N ALA A 189 9.31 -12.25 3.41
CA ALA A 189 10.45 -11.35 3.31
C ALA A 189 11.51 -11.61 4.40
N ILE A 190 11.09 -11.88 5.64
CA ILE A 190 12.01 -12.21 6.75
C ILE A 190 12.75 -13.53 6.50
N LEU A 191 12.08 -14.54 5.94
CA LEU A 191 12.71 -15.82 5.63
C LEU A 191 13.84 -15.66 4.60
N TYR A 192 13.66 -14.80 3.60
CA TYR A 192 14.71 -14.46 2.63
C TYR A 192 15.82 -13.59 3.20
N LEU A 193 15.49 -12.60 4.04
CA LEU A 193 16.47 -11.68 4.63
C LEU A 193 17.33 -12.34 5.73
N THR A 194 16.91 -13.49 6.24
CA THR A 194 17.57 -14.25 7.33
C THR A 194 17.58 -13.48 8.68
N PRO A 195 17.98 -14.13 9.80
CA PRO A 195 17.99 -13.48 11.10
C PRO A 195 18.86 -12.22 11.19
N ARG A 196 18.46 -11.28 12.04
CA ARG A 196 19.28 -10.11 12.37
C ARG A 196 20.63 -10.55 12.93
N ARG A 197 21.68 -9.79 12.58
CA ARG A 197 23.04 -10.06 13.08
C ARG A 197 23.05 -10.11 14.60
N ASN A 198 23.69 -11.13 15.16
CA ASN A 198 23.84 -11.34 16.60
C ASN A 198 22.52 -11.45 17.39
N ARG A 199 21.38 -11.75 16.74
CA ARG A 199 20.10 -11.96 17.43
C ARG A 199 19.99 -13.34 18.07
N PHE A 200 20.54 -14.35 17.41
CA PHE A 200 20.52 -15.74 17.87
C PHE A 200 21.96 -16.26 18.02
N PRO A 201 22.22 -17.13 19.00
CA PRO A 201 23.51 -17.82 19.11
C PRO A 201 23.76 -18.64 17.83
N LYS A 202 25.04 -18.79 17.45
CA LYS A 202 25.41 -19.74 16.39
C LYS A 202 25.19 -21.14 16.96
N ASN A 203 24.33 -21.92 16.30
CA ASN A 203 24.23 -23.37 16.53
C ASN A 203 25.46 -24.06 15.96
#